data_AF-A0A527TQ48-F1
#
_entry.id   AF-A0A527TQ48-F1
#
_cell.length_a   1.000
_cell.length_b   1.000
_cell.length_c   1.000
_cell.angle_alpha   90.00
_cell.angle_beta   90.00
_cell.angle_gamma   90.00
#
_symmetry.space_group_name_H-M   'P 1'
#
loop_
_entity.id
_entity.type
_entity.pdbx_description
1 polymer ?
#
loop_
_entity_poly.entity_id
_entity_poly.type
_entity_poly.pdbx_seq_one_letter_code
_entity_poly.pdbx_strand_id
1 'polypeptide(L)'
;MTRSLLASACALAWILMLVVGAHAQTDMVLVPADDPSGGAADQDASRTANAALTDNDSQAPIPFEGGQLTITQQEEYGEKVLAYDGKQLASNYDVFFDRIVKIGGVNAALVDVGDGGNQCGPAKVIVWKPEGGTIQTTTVEQDECGAPPAAVSDNAIYFVPYLLPGDSKPALQWSPTGGLSTSGSLTYTPEPGTDWKDVDPSKYDNVIDAFHNEAVYKEAEKLLGKEMSDMATSLLVGGGTEKTASGAFYASGCVPHDCGGNDGFMAVDPVKHALYFARRGDNGEPQAWPAVKTWPADIKEALDKALGSGN
;
A
#
# COMPACT_ATOMS: atom_id res chain seq x y z
N MET A 1 29.84 62.50 -18.24
CA MET A 1 28.98 63.54 -17.65
C MET A 1 27.55 63.27 -18.09
N THR A 2 26.58 63.43 -17.16
CA THR A 2 25.11 63.53 -17.32
C THR A 2 24.38 62.36 -18.03
N ARG A 3 23.75 61.43 -17.29
CA ARG A 3 22.36 61.44 -16.72
C ARG A 3 21.24 61.47 -17.76
N SER A 4 20.42 60.41 -17.78
CA SER A 4 18.96 60.51 -17.57
C SER A 4 18.33 59.14 -17.26
N LEU A 5 17.61 59.12 -16.14
CA LEU A 5 16.64 58.11 -15.71
C LEU A 5 15.30 58.44 -16.38
N LEU A 6 14.52 57.43 -16.76
CA LEU A 6 13.06 57.54 -16.81
C LEU A 6 12.44 56.16 -16.49
N ALA A 7 11.60 56.19 -15.46
CA ALA A 7 10.72 55.12 -15.03
C ALA A 7 9.63 54.88 -16.09
N SER A 8 9.15 53.63 -16.20
CA SER A 8 7.85 53.35 -16.82
C SER A 8 7.10 52.32 -16.01
N ALA A 9 5.82 52.63 -15.83
CA ALA A 9 4.90 52.09 -14.86
C ALA A 9 4.21 50.79 -15.32
N CYS A 10 3.69 50.07 -14.33
CA CYS A 10 2.80 48.93 -14.43
C CYS A 10 1.59 49.18 -15.33
N ALA A 11 1.32 48.21 -16.21
CA ALA A 11 -0.02 47.81 -16.59
C ALA A 11 0.08 46.43 -17.25
N LEU A 12 -0.58 45.41 -16.71
CA LEU A 12 -1.16 44.32 -17.50
C LEU A 12 -2.24 43.62 -16.68
N ALA A 13 -3.40 43.56 -17.32
CA ALA A 13 -4.69 43.21 -16.77
C ALA A 13 -4.83 41.70 -16.51
N TRP A 14 -5.50 41.37 -15.41
CA TRP A 14 -5.95 40.02 -15.10
C TRP A 14 -7.21 39.70 -15.92
N ILE A 15 -7.14 38.64 -16.72
CA ILE A 15 -8.30 38.00 -17.33
C ILE A 15 -8.69 36.83 -16.42
N LEU A 16 -9.80 36.97 -15.70
CA LEU A 16 -10.48 35.87 -15.01
C LEU A 16 -11.08 34.92 -16.06
N MET A 17 -10.67 33.66 -16.05
CA MET A 17 -11.48 32.56 -16.59
C MET A 17 -12.11 31.80 -15.43
N LEU A 18 -13.43 31.67 -15.50
CA LEU A 18 -14.25 30.77 -14.69
C LEU A 18 -13.92 29.32 -15.06
N VAL A 19 -13.40 28.54 -14.13
CA VAL A 19 -13.41 27.08 -14.21
C VAL A 19 -14.51 26.59 -13.27
N VAL A 20 -15.56 26.06 -13.87
CA VAL A 20 -16.63 25.30 -13.21
C VAL A 20 -16.00 24.05 -12.61
N GLY A 21 -16.01 23.95 -11.28
CA GLY A 21 -15.62 22.75 -10.56
C GLY A 21 -16.64 21.64 -10.77
N ALA A 22 -16.19 20.54 -11.37
CA ALA A 22 -16.94 19.29 -11.35
C ALA A 22 -16.81 18.67 -9.94
N HIS A 23 -17.88 18.75 -9.15
CA HIS A 23 -18.05 17.93 -7.96
C HIS A 23 -18.37 16.51 -8.40
N ALA A 24 -17.43 15.58 -8.19
CA ALA A 24 -17.75 14.16 -8.19
C ALA A 24 -18.53 13.84 -6.91
N GLN A 25 -19.86 13.77 -7.02
CA GLN A 25 -20.70 13.19 -5.98
C GLN A 25 -20.56 11.67 -6.06
N THR A 26 -20.08 11.07 -4.96
CA THR A 26 -20.19 9.64 -4.70
C THR A 26 -21.65 9.31 -4.39
N ASP A 27 -22.32 8.59 -5.29
CA ASP A 27 -23.62 7.99 -5.04
C ASP A 27 -23.46 6.86 -4.01
N MET A 28 -23.97 7.10 -2.80
CA MET A 28 -24.24 6.05 -1.84
C MET A 28 -25.50 5.30 -2.28
N VAL A 29 -25.33 4.03 -2.65
CA VAL A 29 -26.46 3.10 -2.83
C VAL A 29 -27.08 2.85 -1.46
N LEU A 30 -28.22 3.49 -1.21
CA LEU A 30 -29.08 3.27 -0.07
C LEU A 30 -29.75 1.89 -0.20
N VAL A 31 -29.37 0.97 0.69
CA VAL A 31 -30.13 -0.26 0.98
C VAL A 31 -31.42 0.17 1.70
N PRO A 32 -32.63 -0.17 1.19
CA PRO A 32 -33.86 0.11 1.93
C PRO A 32 -33.97 -0.82 3.15
N ALA A 33 -34.33 -0.22 4.29
CA ALA A 33 -34.62 -0.93 5.52
C ALA A 33 -35.91 -1.77 5.38
N ASP A 34 -35.90 -2.96 5.98
CA ASP A 34 -37.05 -3.85 6.16
C ASP A 34 -38.17 -3.16 6.95
N ASP A 35 -39.39 -3.16 6.40
CA ASP A 35 -40.63 -2.83 7.13
C ASP A 35 -41.44 -4.12 7.37
N PRO A 36 -41.73 -4.50 8.63
CA PRO A 36 -42.50 -5.70 8.94
C PRO A 36 -44.00 -5.36 9.05
N SER A 37 -44.82 -5.83 8.11
CA SER A 37 -46.14 -6.43 8.42
C SER A 37 -47.01 -6.73 7.18
N GLY A 38 -47.39 -8.02 7.06
CA GLY A 38 -48.79 -8.43 6.89
C GLY A 38 -49.46 -8.39 5.51
N GLY A 39 -49.73 -9.57 4.95
CA GLY A 39 -51.07 -9.87 4.43
C GLY A 39 -51.26 -10.30 2.97
N ALA A 40 -51.01 -11.59 2.72
CA ALA A 40 -51.82 -12.56 1.95
C ALA A 40 -52.48 -12.25 0.57
N ALA A 41 -52.14 -13.16 -0.36
CA ALA A 41 -53.02 -13.95 -1.25
C ALA A 41 -53.13 -13.58 -2.75
N ASP A 42 -52.65 -14.56 -3.55
CA ASP A 42 -53.27 -15.23 -4.71
C ASP A 42 -52.61 -15.14 -6.10
N GLN A 43 -51.96 -16.27 -6.44
CA GLN A 43 -52.20 -17.15 -7.61
C GLN A 43 -51.77 -16.75 -9.04
N ASP A 44 -50.71 -17.46 -9.46
CA ASP A 44 -50.70 -18.46 -10.57
C ASP A 44 -49.85 -18.15 -11.83
N ALA A 45 -49.26 -19.25 -12.30
CA ALA A 45 -48.71 -19.56 -13.62
C ALA A 45 -47.28 -19.11 -14.00
N SER A 46 -46.41 -20.12 -13.99
CA SER A 46 -45.36 -20.37 -14.98
C SER A 46 -44.16 -19.42 -15.06
N ARG A 47 -43.07 -19.83 -14.39
CA ARG A 47 -41.72 -19.81 -14.99
C ARG A 47 -40.85 -20.85 -14.30
N THR A 48 -40.59 -21.91 -15.05
CA THR A 48 -39.31 -22.63 -15.16
C THR A 48 -38.32 -22.47 -14.01
N ALA A 49 -38.03 -23.61 -13.40
CA ALA A 49 -36.88 -23.89 -12.54
C ALA A 49 -35.64 -23.06 -12.92
N ASN A 50 -35.26 -22.14 -12.03
CA ASN A 50 -33.87 -21.74 -11.93
C ASN A 50 -33.23 -22.62 -10.86
N ALA A 51 -32.47 -23.58 -11.37
CA ALA A 51 -31.54 -24.37 -10.60
C ALA A 51 -30.61 -23.46 -9.79
N ALA A 52 -30.36 -23.92 -8.57
CA ALA A 52 -29.16 -23.74 -7.75
C ALA A 52 -28.24 -22.56 -8.14
N LEU A 53 -28.21 -21.57 -7.26
CA LEU A 53 -27.03 -20.76 -7.02
C LEU A 53 -25.91 -21.69 -6.55
N THR A 54 -25.05 -22.10 -7.47
CA THR A 54 -23.68 -22.48 -7.15
C THR A 54 -22.81 -21.31 -7.60
N ASP A 55 -22.68 -20.31 -6.74
CA ASP A 55 -21.61 -19.31 -6.84
C ASP A 55 -20.30 -20.03 -6.52
N ASN A 56 -19.72 -20.67 -7.52
CA ASN A 56 -18.31 -20.94 -7.55
C ASN A 56 -17.72 -19.72 -8.28
N ASP A 57 -16.89 -18.92 -7.59
CA ASP A 57 -16.20 -17.70 -8.06
C ASP A 57 -15.25 -17.98 -9.26
N SER A 58 -15.78 -18.58 -10.31
CA SER A 58 -15.06 -19.01 -11.49
C SER A 58 -15.11 -17.89 -12.51
N GLN A 59 -14.03 -17.12 -12.57
CA GLN A 59 -13.80 -16.19 -13.66
C GLN A 59 -13.82 -16.96 -15.00
N ALA A 60 -14.54 -16.42 -15.99
CA ALA A 60 -14.56 -17.02 -17.32
C ALA A 60 -13.13 -17.12 -17.91
N PRO A 61 -12.82 -18.16 -18.71
CA PRO A 61 -11.51 -18.27 -19.35
C PRO A 61 -11.15 -17.01 -20.14
N ILE A 62 -9.90 -16.56 -19.99
CA ILE A 62 -9.37 -15.35 -20.64
C ILE A 62 -8.59 -15.77 -21.89
N PRO A 63 -9.04 -15.41 -23.10
CA PRO A 63 -8.29 -15.71 -24.32
C PRO A 63 -6.90 -15.06 -24.30
N PHE A 64 -5.86 -15.84 -24.54
CA PHE A 64 -4.48 -15.35 -24.54
C PHE A 64 -3.61 -16.17 -25.49
N GLU A 65 -2.90 -15.52 -26.43
CA GLU A 65 -1.85 -16.13 -27.26
C GLU A 65 -2.22 -17.45 -27.99
N GLY A 66 -3.50 -17.57 -28.39
CA GLY A 66 -4.05 -18.72 -29.12
C GLY A 66 -4.60 -19.84 -28.25
N GLY A 67 -4.57 -19.69 -26.92
CA GLY A 67 -5.22 -20.54 -25.94
C GLY A 67 -5.99 -19.71 -24.92
N GLN A 68 -6.07 -20.20 -23.68
CA GLN A 68 -6.80 -19.52 -22.60
C GLN A 68 -6.08 -19.61 -21.25
N LEU A 69 -6.11 -18.50 -20.51
CA LEU A 69 -5.82 -18.48 -19.08
C LEU A 69 -7.09 -18.80 -18.29
N THR A 70 -6.96 -19.59 -17.25
CA THR A 70 -8.06 -19.95 -16.35
C THR A 70 -7.61 -19.78 -14.91
N ILE A 71 -8.52 -19.29 -14.06
CA ILE A 71 -8.35 -19.26 -12.61
C ILE A 71 -9.45 -20.15 -12.04
N THR A 72 -9.05 -21.20 -11.33
CA THR A 72 -9.98 -22.19 -10.77
C THR A 72 -9.69 -22.43 -9.31
N GLN A 73 -10.75 -22.64 -8.52
CA GLN A 73 -10.68 -23.05 -7.13
C GLN A 73 -11.45 -24.37 -6.99
N GLN A 74 -10.81 -25.41 -6.43
CA GLN A 74 -11.46 -26.73 -6.30
C GLN A 74 -12.32 -26.84 -5.04
N GLU A 75 -11.91 -26.16 -3.97
CA GLU A 75 -12.58 -26.15 -2.68
C GLU A 75 -12.98 -24.72 -2.33
N GLU A 76 -14.11 -24.50 -1.65
CA GLU A 76 -14.69 -23.17 -1.35
C GLU A 76 -13.69 -22.21 -0.67
N TYR A 77 -12.80 -22.73 0.17
CA TYR A 77 -11.74 -21.98 0.86
C TYR A 77 -10.34 -22.49 0.49
N GLY A 78 -10.23 -23.17 -0.65
CA GLY A 78 -8.98 -23.77 -1.11
C GLY A 78 -8.13 -22.83 -1.95
N GLU A 79 -6.96 -23.33 -2.33
CA GLU A 79 -6.03 -22.64 -3.21
C GLU A 79 -6.64 -22.40 -4.60
N LYS A 80 -6.47 -21.17 -5.12
CA LYS A 80 -6.79 -20.81 -6.51
C LYS A 80 -5.59 -21.11 -7.39
N VAL A 81 -5.85 -21.64 -8.58
CA VAL A 81 -4.81 -22.05 -9.53
C VAL A 81 -4.95 -21.26 -10.83
N LEU A 82 -3.90 -20.53 -11.20
CA LEU A 82 -3.72 -19.97 -12.54
C LEU A 82 -3.17 -21.05 -13.46
N ALA A 83 -3.83 -21.29 -14.60
CA ALA A 83 -3.37 -22.22 -15.62
C ALA A 83 -3.50 -21.65 -17.04
N TYR A 84 -2.66 -22.13 -17.95
CA TYR A 84 -2.79 -21.92 -19.39
C TYR A 84 -3.06 -23.25 -20.08
N ASP A 85 -4.20 -23.37 -20.77
CA ASP A 85 -4.66 -24.60 -21.42
C ASP A 85 -4.56 -25.84 -20.50
N GLY A 86 -4.88 -25.66 -19.22
CA GLY A 86 -4.85 -26.71 -18.18
C GLY A 86 -3.48 -26.95 -17.54
N LYS A 87 -2.40 -26.32 -18.02
CA LYS A 87 -1.09 -26.36 -17.37
C LYS A 87 -0.99 -25.28 -16.30
N GLN A 88 -0.83 -25.67 -15.05
CA GLN A 88 -0.63 -24.76 -13.92
C GLN A 88 0.60 -23.87 -14.14
N LEU A 89 0.41 -22.58 -13.86
CA LEU A 89 1.40 -21.52 -13.96
C LEU A 89 1.78 -20.93 -12.60
N ALA A 90 0.79 -20.75 -11.73
CA ALA A 90 0.93 -20.24 -10.37
C ALA A 90 -0.29 -20.68 -9.54
N SER A 91 -0.17 -20.64 -8.22
CA SER A 91 -1.27 -20.89 -7.32
C SER A 91 -1.04 -20.18 -5.99
N ASN A 92 -2.12 -19.69 -5.38
CA ASN A 92 -2.15 -19.17 -4.01
C ASN A 92 -3.61 -19.02 -3.55
N TYR A 93 -3.85 -18.59 -2.32
CA TYR A 93 -5.17 -18.33 -1.76
C TYR A 93 -5.97 -17.32 -2.61
N ASP A 94 -5.33 -16.21 -2.98
CA ASP A 94 -5.89 -15.23 -3.91
C ASP A 94 -5.12 -15.18 -5.23
N VAL A 95 -5.87 -15.29 -6.32
CA VAL A 95 -5.40 -15.19 -7.69
C VAL A 95 -6.41 -14.37 -8.49
N PHE A 96 -5.98 -13.25 -9.04
CA PHE A 96 -6.84 -12.33 -9.78
C PHE A 96 -6.17 -11.88 -11.08
N PHE A 97 -6.88 -11.97 -12.20
CA PHE A 97 -6.41 -11.43 -13.46
C PHE A 97 -6.56 -9.90 -13.48
N ASP A 98 -5.45 -9.19 -13.62
CA ASP A 98 -5.42 -7.73 -13.72
C ASP A 98 -5.77 -7.29 -15.15
N ARG A 99 -4.88 -7.56 -16.11
CA ARG A 99 -5.03 -7.11 -17.50
C ARG A 99 -4.02 -7.76 -18.45
N ILE A 100 -4.25 -7.61 -19.75
CA ILE A 100 -3.26 -7.87 -20.80
C ILE A 100 -2.69 -6.54 -21.28
N VAL A 101 -1.36 -6.47 -21.41
CA VAL A 101 -0.63 -5.31 -21.94
C VAL A 101 0.26 -5.73 -23.09
N LYS A 102 0.64 -4.78 -23.94
CA LYS A 102 1.53 -5.02 -25.09
C LYS A 102 2.87 -4.33 -24.89
N ILE A 103 3.95 -5.10 -24.87
CA ILE A 103 5.32 -4.64 -24.61
C ILE A 103 6.21 -5.09 -25.76
N GLY A 104 6.84 -4.15 -26.47
CA GLY A 104 7.72 -4.48 -27.60
C GLY A 104 7.05 -5.34 -28.67
N GLY A 105 5.72 -5.22 -28.83
CA GLY A 105 4.95 -6.04 -29.76
C GLY A 105 4.39 -7.35 -29.19
N VAL A 106 4.83 -7.79 -28.00
CA VAL A 106 4.42 -9.04 -27.35
C VAL A 106 3.32 -8.77 -26.33
N ASN A 107 2.27 -9.60 -26.30
CA ASN A 107 1.26 -9.51 -25.25
C ASN A 107 1.78 -10.18 -23.98
N ALA A 108 1.57 -9.51 -22.84
CA ALA A 108 1.84 -10.02 -21.52
C ALA A 108 0.58 -9.90 -20.67
N ALA A 109 0.12 -11.02 -20.11
CA ALA A 109 -0.93 -11.02 -19.11
C ALA A 109 -0.32 -10.80 -17.73
N LEU A 110 -0.95 -9.92 -16.95
CA LEU A 110 -0.61 -9.58 -15.59
C LEU A 110 -1.65 -10.21 -14.66
N VAL A 111 -1.19 -10.97 -13.68
CA VAL A 111 -2.03 -11.68 -12.72
C VAL A 111 -1.48 -11.43 -11.32
N ASP A 112 -2.34 -11.02 -10.41
CA ASP A 112 -2.04 -10.89 -8.99
C ASP A 112 -2.18 -12.24 -8.30
N VAL A 113 -1.16 -12.66 -7.55
CA VAL A 113 -1.10 -13.94 -6.84
C VAL A 113 -0.56 -13.70 -5.43
N GLY A 114 -1.32 -14.04 -4.39
CA GLY A 114 -0.91 -13.80 -3.01
C GLY A 114 -1.75 -14.55 -1.98
N ASP A 115 -1.33 -14.44 -0.72
CA ASP A 115 -1.96 -15.16 0.42
C ASP A 115 -3.32 -14.57 0.81
N GLY A 116 -3.69 -13.43 0.22
CA GLY A 116 -4.89 -12.67 0.56
C GLY A 116 -4.74 -11.84 1.84
N GLY A 117 -5.84 -11.21 2.26
CA GLY A 117 -5.88 -10.31 3.41
C GLY A 117 -5.56 -8.85 3.07
N ASN A 118 -5.43 -8.02 4.11
CA ASN A 118 -5.27 -6.57 3.98
C ASN A 118 -3.90 -6.05 4.45
N GLN A 119 -2.99 -6.95 4.87
CA GLN A 119 -1.69 -6.56 5.42
C GLN A 119 -0.62 -6.42 4.33
N CYS A 120 -0.69 -7.27 3.30
CA CYS A 120 0.27 -7.30 2.20
C CYS A 120 -0.41 -7.40 0.84
N GLY A 121 0.23 -6.81 -0.17
CA GLY A 121 -0.24 -6.91 -1.54
C GLY A 121 0.10 -8.28 -2.15
N PRO A 122 -0.59 -8.68 -3.22
CA PRO A 122 -0.20 -9.86 -3.97
C PRO A 122 1.09 -9.62 -4.77
N ALA A 123 1.83 -10.69 -5.05
CA ALA A 123 2.89 -10.68 -6.05
C ALA A 123 2.29 -10.56 -7.45
N LYS A 124 3.07 -10.04 -8.42
CA LYS A 124 2.65 -9.96 -9.81
C LYS A 124 3.27 -11.08 -10.64
N VAL A 125 2.44 -11.96 -11.17
CA VAL A 125 2.84 -12.95 -12.18
C VAL A 125 2.65 -12.36 -13.58
N ILE A 126 3.72 -12.41 -14.37
CA ILE A 126 3.72 -12.01 -15.77
C ILE A 126 3.70 -13.28 -16.61
N VAL A 127 2.71 -13.42 -17.50
CA VAL A 127 2.59 -14.52 -18.45
C VAL A 127 2.74 -13.99 -19.87
N TRP A 128 3.62 -14.57 -20.67
CA TRP A 128 3.81 -14.14 -22.06
C TRP A 128 4.20 -15.32 -22.95
N LYS A 129 4.09 -15.13 -24.27
CA LYS A 129 4.56 -16.10 -25.26
C LYS A 129 5.57 -15.42 -26.19
N PRO A 130 6.85 -15.79 -26.15
CA PRO A 130 7.80 -15.37 -27.17
C PRO A 130 7.35 -15.82 -28.56
N GLU A 131 7.73 -15.09 -29.61
CA GLU A 131 7.41 -15.47 -30.99
C GLU A 131 7.94 -16.87 -31.30
N GLY A 132 7.05 -17.76 -31.79
CA GLY A 132 7.37 -19.16 -32.05
C GLY A 132 7.64 -20.02 -30.80
N GLY A 133 7.51 -19.45 -29.60
CA GLY A 133 7.78 -20.11 -28.32
C GLY A 133 6.55 -20.67 -27.63
N THR A 134 6.80 -21.22 -26.43
CA THR A 134 5.76 -21.65 -25.48
C THR A 134 5.50 -20.57 -24.44
N ILE A 135 4.36 -20.65 -23.76
CA ILE A 135 4.04 -19.76 -22.65
C ILE A 135 5.15 -19.81 -21.60
N GLN A 136 5.59 -18.62 -21.20
CA GLN A 136 6.57 -18.35 -20.15
C GLN A 136 5.87 -17.62 -19.02
N THR A 137 6.44 -17.76 -17.82
CA THR A 137 5.99 -17.03 -16.64
C THR A 137 7.18 -16.54 -15.83
N THR A 138 6.97 -15.44 -15.12
CA THR A 138 7.87 -14.98 -14.07
C THR A 138 7.06 -14.30 -12.99
N THR A 139 7.55 -14.37 -11.76
CA THR A 139 6.93 -13.71 -10.61
C THR A 139 7.76 -12.50 -10.24
N VAL A 140 7.09 -11.38 -10.03
CA VAL A 140 7.64 -10.16 -9.47
C VAL A 140 7.08 -10.05 -8.06
N GLU A 141 7.97 -10.06 -7.08
CA GLU A 141 7.66 -10.08 -5.65
C GLU A 141 8.76 -9.28 -4.95
N GLN A 142 8.37 -8.49 -3.94
CA GLN A 142 9.28 -7.69 -3.12
C GLN A 142 8.90 -7.85 -1.64
N ASP A 143 9.84 -8.36 -0.85
CA ASP A 143 9.83 -8.38 0.62
C ASP A 143 8.65 -9.14 1.26
N GLU A 144 8.22 -10.23 0.63
CA GLU A 144 7.12 -11.12 1.02
C GLU A 144 5.76 -10.41 1.13
N CYS A 145 5.68 -9.15 0.68
CA CYS A 145 4.51 -8.29 0.79
C CYS A 145 3.95 -7.86 -0.58
N GLY A 146 4.30 -8.63 -1.62
CA GLY A 146 3.82 -8.48 -2.99
C GLY A 146 4.67 -7.56 -3.85
N ALA A 147 4.12 -7.16 -5.00
CA ALA A 147 4.75 -6.17 -5.86
C ALA A 147 3.89 -4.91 -5.97
N PRO A 148 4.51 -3.72 -6.00
CA PRO A 148 3.81 -2.48 -6.31
C PRO A 148 3.11 -2.54 -7.68
N PRO A 149 2.05 -1.74 -7.89
CA PRO A 149 1.35 -1.66 -9.16
C PRO A 149 2.28 -1.47 -10.35
N ALA A 150 2.05 -2.26 -11.39
CA ALA A 150 2.83 -2.23 -12.61
C ALA A 150 2.59 -0.92 -13.40
N ALA A 151 3.67 -0.17 -13.66
CA ALA A 151 3.68 0.95 -14.60
C ALA A 151 4.08 0.45 -15.99
N VAL A 152 3.21 0.65 -16.97
CA VAL A 152 3.33 0.02 -18.30
C VAL A 152 3.81 1.07 -19.30
N SER A 153 4.87 0.74 -20.05
CA SER A 153 5.36 1.52 -21.19
C SER A 153 5.38 0.67 -22.46
N ASP A 154 5.71 1.28 -23.60
CA ASP A 154 5.81 0.55 -24.88
C ASP A 154 6.88 -0.55 -24.88
N ASN A 155 7.92 -0.42 -24.04
CA ASN A 155 9.12 -1.28 -24.10
C ASN A 155 9.36 -2.14 -22.85
N ALA A 156 8.78 -1.75 -21.71
CA ALA A 156 8.93 -2.46 -20.46
C ALA A 156 7.78 -2.20 -19.49
N ILE A 157 7.64 -3.10 -18.53
CA ILE A 157 6.81 -2.94 -17.33
C ILE A 157 7.74 -2.59 -16.18
N TYR A 158 7.44 -1.53 -15.44
CA TYR A 158 8.22 -1.07 -14.29
C TYR A 158 7.46 -1.33 -12.99
N PHE A 159 8.20 -1.70 -11.95
CA PHE A 159 7.70 -1.96 -10.60
C PHE A 159 8.48 -1.08 -9.63
N VAL A 160 7.78 -0.09 -9.05
CA VAL A 160 8.36 0.93 -8.18
C VAL A 160 8.15 0.51 -6.73
N PRO A 161 9.19 0.08 -5.98
CA PRO A 161 9.04 -0.48 -4.64
C PRO A 161 8.27 0.45 -3.70
N TYR A 162 7.49 -0.14 -2.80
CA TYR A 162 7.05 0.54 -1.60
C TYR A 162 8.26 0.67 -0.67
N LEU A 163 8.73 1.90 -0.50
CA LEU A 163 9.87 2.21 0.34
C LEU A 163 9.36 2.62 1.71
N LEU A 164 9.85 1.96 2.75
CA LEU A 164 9.66 2.42 4.12
C LEU A 164 10.71 3.47 4.47
N PRO A 165 10.46 4.31 5.49
CA PRO A 165 11.48 5.20 6.02
C PRO A 165 12.81 4.48 6.29
N GLY A 166 13.90 4.97 5.70
CA GLY A 166 15.23 4.36 5.78
C GLY A 166 15.54 3.32 4.69
N ASP A 167 14.57 2.90 3.88
CA ASP A 167 14.79 1.91 2.83
C ASP A 167 15.53 2.46 1.62
N SER A 168 16.35 1.59 1.02
CA SER A 168 16.69 1.66 -0.39
C SER A 168 16.50 0.31 -1.07
N LYS A 169 15.70 0.28 -2.13
CA LYS A 169 15.31 -0.95 -2.84
C LYS A 169 15.47 -0.79 -4.35
N PRO A 170 15.71 -1.90 -5.07
CA PRO A 170 15.73 -1.86 -6.53
C PRO A 170 14.32 -1.57 -7.08
N ALA A 171 14.25 -0.62 -8.01
CA ALA A 171 13.12 -0.53 -8.93
C ALA A 171 13.31 -1.57 -10.02
N LEU A 172 12.34 -2.46 -10.19
CA LEU A 172 12.42 -3.55 -11.16
C LEU A 172 11.80 -3.15 -12.48
N GLN A 173 12.27 -3.75 -13.57
CA GLN A 173 11.65 -3.68 -14.87
C GLN A 173 11.60 -5.07 -15.49
N TRP A 174 10.59 -5.31 -16.31
CA TRP A 174 10.46 -6.50 -17.11
C TRP A 174 10.22 -6.16 -18.57
N SER A 175 10.85 -6.90 -19.48
CA SER A 175 10.52 -6.89 -20.91
C SER A 175 10.56 -8.32 -21.47
N PRO A 176 9.85 -8.60 -22.58
CA PRO A 176 9.82 -9.95 -23.16
C PRO A 176 11.20 -10.48 -23.56
N THR A 177 12.10 -9.59 -24.01
CA THR A 177 13.45 -9.96 -24.46
C THR A 177 14.50 -9.85 -23.37
N GLY A 178 14.32 -8.94 -22.41
CA GLY A 178 15.29 -8.70 -21.33
C GLY A 178 15.01 -9.46 -20.04
N GLY A 179 13.80 -10.01 -19.88
CA GLY A 179 13.36 -10.62 -18.62
C GLY A 179 13.23 -9.58 -17.50
N LEU A 180 13.12 -10.08 -16.25
CA LEU A 180 13.08 -9.24 -15.05
C LEU A 180 14.51 -8.77 -14.72
N SER A 181 14.69 -7.47 -14.51
CA SER A 181 15.98 -6.84 -14.23
C SER A 181 15.81 -5.59 -13.38
N THR A 182 16.89 -5.10 -12.77
CA THR A 182 16.88 -3.83 -12.03
C THR A 182 17.00 -2.65 -12.99
N SER A 183 16.07 -1.70 -12.88
CA SER A 183 16.08 -0.42 -13.62
C SER A 183 16.85 0.68 -12.88
N GLY A 184 16.97 0.57 -11.56
CA GLY A 184 17.70 1.50 -10.71
C GLY A 184 17.51 1.17 -9.22
N SER A 185 18.14 1.95 -8.35
CA SER A 185 17.88 1.89 -6.90
C SER A 185 17.11 3.14 -6.51
N LEU A 186 16.04 2.98 -5.74
CA LEU A 186 15.29 4.08 -5.16
C LEU A 186 15.52 4.08 -3.65
N THR A 187 15.43 5.25 -3.04
CA THR A 187 15.60 5.45 -1.59
C THR A 187 14.44 6.29 -1.09
N TYR A 188 13.90 5.94 0.08
CA TYR A 188 12.87 6.73 0.71
C TYR A 188 13.34 8.17 0.86
N THR A 189 12.47 9.12 0.52
CA THR A 189 12.74 10.55 0.69
C THR A 189 11.49 11.20 1.28
N PRO A 190 11.58 11.89 2.43
CA PRO A 190 10.44 12.59 3.00
C PRO A 190 10.01 13.78 2.11
N GLU A 191 8.83 14.33 2.36
CA GLU A 191 8.34 15.51 1.66
C GLU A 191 9.25 16.72 1.94
N PRO A 192 9.95 17.24 0.91
CA PRO A 192 10.97 18.26 1.11
C PRO A 192 10.37 19.60 1.56
N GLY A 193 11.03 20.28 2.49
CA GLY A 193 10.67 21.60 2.99
C GLY A 193 9.62 21.61 4.10
N THR A 194 9.16 20.44 4.56
CA THR A 194 8.27 20.33 5.72
C THR A 194 9.07 20.38 7.03
N ASP A 195 8.50 21.02 8.05
CA ASP A 195 9.14 21.19 9.35
C ASP A 195 8.17 20.83 10.50
N TRP A 196 8.62 20.90 11.75
CA TRP A 196 7.84 20.54 12.94
C TRP A 196 6.48 21.26 13.05
N LYS A 197 6.39 22.49 12.55
CA LYS A 197 5.13 23.25 12.49
C LYS A 197 4.09 22.67 11.53
N ASP A 198 4.52 21.82 10.59
CA ASP A 198 3.68 21.19 9.57
C ASP A 198 3.21 19.79 10.01
N VAL A 199 3.62 19.33 11.19
CA VAL A 199 3.18 18.07 11.80
C VAL A 199 1.73 18.21 12.26
N ASP A 200 0.85 17.41 11.66
CA ASP A 200 -0.58 17.41 11.94
C ASP A 200 -1.11 15.97 12.06
N PRO A 201 -1.20 15.41 13.28
CA PRO A 201 -1.64 14.03 13.48
C PRO A 201 -3.10 13.77 13.06
N SER A 202 -3.91 14.82 12.82
CA SER A 202 -5.27 14.63 12.33
C SER A 202 -5.36 14.23 10.86
N LYS A 203 -4.25 14.32 10.12
CA LYS A 203 -4.12 13.92 8.72
C LYS A 203 -3.48 12.53 8.54
N TYR A 204 -3.08 11.90 9.63
CA TYR A 204 -2.37 10.63 9.58
C TYR A 204 -3.38 9.49 9.70
N ASP A 205 -3.27 8.52 8.79
CA ASP A 205 -3.97 7.27 8.92
C ASP A 205 -3.25 6.40 9.95
N ASN A 206 -1.91 6.44 9.95
CA ASN A 206 -1.03 5.70 10.86
C ASN A 206 0.13 6.58 11.36
N VAL A 207 0.71 6.25 12.52
CA VAL A 207 1.84 7.04 13.08
C VAL A 207 3.07 7.06 12.17
N ILE A 208 3.26 6.03 11.34
CA ILE A 208 4.33 5.96 10.34
C ILE A 208 4.24 7.10 9.30
N ASP A 209 3.06 7.67 9.08
CA ASP A 209 2.88 8.82 8.17
C ASP A 209 3.64 10.05 8.64
N ALA A 210 4.00 10.13 9.94
CA ALA A 210 4.83 11.20 10.46
C ALA A 210 6.22 11.26 9.80
N PHE A 211 6.73 10.15 9.26
CA PHE A 211 8.00 10.13 8.52
C PHE A 211 7.94 10.83 7.16
N HIS A 212 6.75 11.13 6.63
CA HIS A 212 6.64 11.99 5.44
C HIS A 212 7.14 13.41 5.72
N ASN A 213 7.11 13.86 6.99
CA ASN A 213 7.65 15.16 7.36
C ASN A 213 9.19 15.11 7.44
N GLU A 214 9.87 16.00 6.72
CA GLU A 214 11.33 16.03 6.60
C GLU A 214 12.05 16.27 7.94
N ALA A 215 11.50 17.13 8.81
CA ALA A 215 12.11 17.37 10.12
C ALA A 215 11.97 16.17 11.05
N VAL A 216 10.81 15.51 11.05
CA VAL A 216 10.60 14.25 11.78
C VAL A 216 11.51 13.16 11.24
N TYR A 217 11.55 12.97 9.92
CA TYR A 217 12.41 11.97 9.27
C TYR A 217 13.88 12.16 9.66
N LYS A 218 14.42 13.38 9.56
CA LYS A 218 15.82 13.66 9.91
C LYS A 218 16.12 13.44 11.38
N GLU A 219 15.18 13.73 12.27
CA GLU A 219 15.38 13.45 13.69
C GLU A 219 15.33 11.94 13.98
N ALA A 220 14.45 11.21 13.30
CA ALA A 220 14.38 9.77 13.39
C ALA A 220 15.65 9.10 12.83
N GLU A 221 16.16 9.56 11.69
CA GLU A 221 17.41 9.08 11.10
C GLU A 221 18.60 9.28 12.06
N LYS A 222 18.67 10.40 12.77
CA LYS A 222 19.72 10.63 13.79
C LYS A 222 19.59 9.68 14.98
N LEU A 223 18.37 9.36 15.41
CA LEU A 223 18.11 8.52 16.58
C LEU A 223 18.26 7.03 16.28
N LEU A 224 17.73 6.58 15.15
CA LEU A 224 17.63 5.17 14.77
C LEU A 224 18.79 4.73 13.88
N GLY A 225 19.28 5.61 13.00
CA GLY A 225 20.30 5.27 12.01
C GLY A 225 19.90 4.04 11.18
N LYS A 226 20.69 2.98 11.27
CA LYS A 226 20.44 1.71 10.56
C LYS A 226 19.18 0.97 11.02
N GLU A 227 18.66 1.27 12.22
CA GLU A 227 17.45 0.63 12.77
C GLU A 227 16.16 1.26 12.22
N MET A 228 16.27 2.30 11.37
CA MET A 228 15.12 3.07 10.89
C MET A 228 14.14 2.23 10.07
N SER A 229 14.66 1.40 9.15
CA SER A 229 13.84 0.52 8.31
C SER A 229 13.10 -0.53 9.16
N ASP A 230 13.80 -1.17 10.09
CA ASP A 230 13.17 -2.18 10.94
C ASP A 230 12.14 -1.54 11.89
N MET A 231 12.42 -0.35 12.44
CA MET A 231 11.46 0.40 13.26
C MET A 231 10.23 0.79 12.44
N ALA A 232 10.41 1.27 11.22
CA ALA A 232 9.30 1.60 10.32
C ALA A 232 8.46 0.35 10.02
N THR A 233 9.10 -0.80 9.77
CA THR A 233 8.43 -2.09 9.56
C THR A 233 7.58 -2.48 10.76
N SER A 234 8.10 -2.30 11.98
CA SER A 234 7.37 -2.53 13.24
C SER A 234 6.18 -1.60 13.48
N LEU A 235 5.99 -0.56 12.65
CA LEU A 235 4.89 0.39 12.76
C LEU A 235 3.87 0.26 11.61
N LEU A 236 4.07 -0.68 10.68
CA LEU A 236 3.27 -0.80 9.45
C LEU A 236 1.80 -1.15 9.69
N VAL A 237 1.56 -2.14 10.54
CA VAL A 237 0.20 -2.56 10.88
C VAL A 237 -0.19 -1.89 12.19
N GLY A 238 -0.85 -0.73 12.09
CA GLY A 238 -1.23 0.10 13.22
C GLY A 238 -2.62 0.70 13.06
N GLY A 239 -2.97 1.55 14.02
CA GLY A 239 -4.16 2.40 13.94
C GLY A 239 -3.80 3.88 14.05
N GLY A 240 -4.83 4.72 14.10
CA GLY A 240 -4.68 6.16 14.27
C GLY A 240 -3.98 6.55 15.57
N THR A 241 -3.54 7.81 15.63
CA THR A 241 -2.74 8.31 16.77
C THR A 241 -3.59 8.69 17.98
N GLU A 242 -3.04 8.47 19.17
CA GLU A 242 -3.54 9.00 20.43
C GLU A 242 -2.71 10.21 20.89
N LYS A 243 -3.21 11.01 21.84
CA LYS A 243 -2.51 12.18 22.40
C LYS A 243 -2.18 12.01 23.87
N THR A 244 -1.00 12.45 24.26
CA THR A 244 -0.60 12.54 25.67
C THR A 244 -1.04 13.86 26.29
N ALA A 245 -0.90 13.97 27.62
CA ALA A 245 -1.20 15.20 28.35
C ALA A 245 -0.27 16.37 27.98
N SER A 246 0.97 16.10 27.55
CA SER A 246 1.89 17.15 27.08
C SER A 246 1.63 17.63 25.65
N GLY A 247 0.70 16.99 24.93
CA GLY A 247 0.39 17.33 23.54
C GLY A 247 1.24 16.60 22.50
N ALA A 248 2.12 15.68 22.94
CA ALA A 248 2.70 14.68 22.04
C ALA A 248 1.61 13.74 21.54
N PHE A 249 1.83 13.13 20.37
CA PHE A 249 0.98 12.07 19.87
C PHE A 249 1.78 10.78 19.72
N TYR A 250 1.10 9.64 19.80
CA TYR A 250 1.73 8.33 19.74
C TYR A 250 0.81 7.29 19.11
N ALA A 251 1.40 6.20 18.64
CA ALA A 251 0.69 4.95 18.40
C ALA A 251 1.67 3.77 18.52
N SER A 252 1.11 2.56 18.50
CA SER A 252 1.85 1.33 18.28
C SER A 252 1.46 0.69 16.96
N GLY A 253 2.32 -0.18 16.45
CA GLY A 253 2.03 -1.05 15.32
C GLY A 253 2.74 -2.39 15.46
N CYS A 254 2.57 -3.24 14.46
CA CYS A 254 3.28 -4.50 14.32
C CYS A 254 3.86 -4.67 12.91
N VAL A 255 4.79 -5.61 12.82
CA VAL A 255 5.27 -6.16 11.54
C VAL A 255 4.12 -6.94 10.89
N PRO A 256 3.89 -6.78 9.57
CA PRO A 256 2.91 -7.59 8.84
C PRO A 256 3.11 -9.08 9.10
N HIS A 257 2.01 -9.80 9.36
CA HIS A 257 1.99 -11.23 9.68
C HIS A 257 2.69 -11.66 11.00
N ASP A 258 3.27 -10.74 11.77
CA ASP A 258 4.01 -11.02 13.02
C ASP A 258 3.59 -10.09 14.19
N CYS A 259 2.29 -9.82 14.31
CA CYS A 259 1.78 -9.05 15.45
C CYS A 259 1.94 -9.82 16.76
N GLY A 260 2.60 -9.18 17.74
CA GLY A 260 3.03 -9.77 19.00
C GLY A 260 4.51 -10.15 19.05
N GLY A 261 5.20 -10.20 17.90
CA GLY A 261 6.64 -10.48 17.81
C GLY A 261 7.47 -9.21 17.98
N ASN A 262 7.50 -8.39 16.93
CA ASN A 262 8.33 -7.19 16.82
C ASN A 262 7.52 -5.89 16.85
N ASP A 263 6.55 -5.79 17.76
CA ASP A 263 5.66 -4.62 17.85
C ASP A 263 6.44 -3.33 18.13
N GLY A 264 6.11 -2.27 17.38
CA GLY A 264 6.70 -0.96 17.47
C GLY A 264 5.82 0.03 18.23
N PHE A 265 6.46 1.05 18.78
CA PHE A 265 5.86 2.22 19.39
C PHE A 265 6.60 3.46 18.90
N MET A 266 5.85 4.49 18.53
CA MET A 266 6.39 5.80 18.18
C MET A 266 5.58 6.87 18.89
N ALA A 267 6.27 7.81 19.53
CA ALA A 267 5.71 9.06 19.98
C ALA A 267 6.48 10.25 19.40
N VAL A 268 5.73 11.28 19.04
CA VAL A 268 6.22 12.52 18.45
C VAL A 268 5.76 13.67 19.33
N ASP A 269 6.70 14.50 19.76
CA ASP A 269 6.45 15.74 20.48
C ASP A 269 6.77 16.93 19.56
N PRO A 270 5.76 17.52 18.88
CA PRO A 270 5.97 18.64 17.97
C PRO A 270 6.34 19.94 18.68
N VAL A 271 6.19 20.04 20.00
CA VAL A 271 6.53 21.25 20.76
C VAL A 271 8.00 21.19 21.18
N LYS A 272 8.48 20.02 21.60
CA LYS A 272 9.88 19.80 21.98
C LYS A 272 10.78 19.37 20.82
N HIS A 273 10.19 19.12 19.65
CA HIS A 273 10.89 18.60 18.46
C HIS A 273 11.63 17.30 18.79
N ALA A 274 10.93 16.38 19.48
CA ALA A 274 11.51 15.15 20.00
C ALA A 274 10.72 13.93 19.55
N LEU A 275 11.44 12.82 19.37
CA LEU A 275 10.88 11.52 19.02
C LEU A 275 11.27 10.48 20.07
N TYR A 276 10.38 9.52 20.25
CA TYR A 276 10.55 8.40 21.16
C TYR A 276 10.08 7.14 20.45
N PHE A 277 10.98 6.18 20.30
CA PHE A 277 10.72 4.91 19.66
C PHE A 277 10.95 3.78 20.64
N ALA A 278 10.08 2.79 20.63
CA ALA A 278 10.36 1.51 21.27
C ALA A 278 9.93 0.37 20.35
N ARG A 279 10.60 -0.77 20.46
CA ARG A 279 10.20 -2.02 19.82
C ARG A 279 10.37 -3.15 20.82
N ARG A 280 9.48 -4.14 20.81
CA ARG A 280 9.71 -5.38 21.58
C ARG A 280 11.05 -5.99 21.16
N GLY A 281 11.91 -6.28 22.13
CA GLY A 281 13.17 -6.96 21.89
C GLY A 281 13.03 -8.47 22.03
N ASP A 282 13.86 -9.23 21.30
CA ASP A 282 13.89 -10.70 21.34
C ASP A 282 14.16 -11.28 22.75
N ASN A 283 14.73 -10.46 23.64
CA ASN A 283 15.08 -10.82 25.02
C ASN A 283 14.00 -10.42 26.04
N GLY A 284 12.85 -9.93 25.59
CA GLY A 284 11.75 -9.47 26.44
C GLY A 284 11.89 -8.05 27.00
N GLU A 285 13.00 -7.35 26.70
CA GLU A 285 13.18 -5.94 27.06
C GLU A 285 12.98 -5.07 25.81
N PRO A 286 12.26 -3.94 25.90
CA PRO A 286 12.05 -3.07 24.77
C PRO A 286 13.37 -2.41 24.34
N GLN A 287 13.67 -2.50 23.05
CA GLN A 287 14.71 -1.66 22.46
C GLN A 287 14.12 -0.26 22.30
N ALA A 288 14.77 0.77 22.87
CA ALA A 288 14.20 2.11 22.91
C ALA A 288 15.21 3.20 22.54
N TRP A 289 14.71 4.20 21.79
CA TRP A 289 15.47 5.34 21.29
C TRP A 289 14.72 6.65 21.56
N PRO A 290 15.30 7.59 22.32
CA PRO A 290 16.45 7.41 23.21
C PRO A 290 16.16 6.39 24.33
N ALA A 291 17.11 6.13 25.23
CA ALA A 291 16.87 5.19 26.34
C ALA A 291 15.65 5.61 27.19
N VAL A 292 14.73 4.67 27.48
CA VAL A 292 13.45 4.93 28.20
C VAL A 292 13.62 5.80 29.44
N LYS A 293 14.70 5.63 30.20
CA LYS A 293 14.98 6.44 31.40
C LYS A 293 14.92 7.95 31.16
N THR A 294 15.23 8.44 29.96
CA THR A 294 15.22 9.86 29.60
C THR A 294 13.85 10.36 29.12
N TRP A 295 12.86 9.48 29.00
CA TRP A 295 11.55 9.83 28.47
C TRP A 295 10.72 10.61 29.51
N PRO A 296 9.90 11.57 29.07
CA PRO A 296 8.86 12.17 29.89
C PRO A 296 7.91 11.12 30.47
N ALA A 297 7.33 11.40 31.64
CA ALA A 297 6.50 10.45 32.36
C ALA A 297 5.24 10.04 31.57
N ASP A 298 4.61 10.98 30.87
CA ASP A 298 3.42 10.74 30.06
C ASP A 298 3.70 9.94 28.79
N ILE A 299 4.93 10.02 28.23
CA ILE A 299 5.35 9.17 27.12
C ILE A 299 5.62 7.74 27.59
N LYS A 300 6.17 7.56 28.79
CA LYS A 300 6.33 6.22 29.40
C LYS A 300 4.97 5.58 29.67
N GLU A 301 4.03 6.34 30.22
CA GLU A 301 2.66 5.88 30.41
C GLU A 301 1.99 5.49 29.07
N ALA A 302 2.22 6.27 28.02
CA ALA A 302 1.75 5.94 26.67
C ALA A 302 2.36 4.64 26.13
N LEU A 303 3.66 4.41 26.35
CA LEU A 303 4.32 3.15 25.99
C LEU A 303 3.72 1.97 26.74
N ASP A 304 3.58 2.06 28.06
CA ASP A 304 3.02 1.00 28.92
C ASP A 304 1.58 0.67 28.51
N LYS A 305 0.80 1.69 28.13
CA LYS A 305 -0.56 1.53 27.64
C LYS A 305 -0.59 0.84 26.27
N ALA A 306 0.33 1.20 25.37
CA ALA A 306 0.32 0.73 23.98
C ALA A 306 0.85 -0.71 23.84
N LEU A 307 1.94 -1.06 24.54
CA LEU A 307 2.59 -2.37 24.42
C LEU A 307 2.39 -3.28 25.65
N GLY A 308 1.66 -2.82 26.67
CA GLY A 308 1.38 -3.54 27.90
C GLY A 308 2.44 -3.33 29.00
N SER A 309 1.99 -3.39 30.26
CA SER A 309 2.85 -3.29 31.44
C SER A 309 3.64 -4.59 31.67
N GLY A 310 4.83 -4.63 31.09
CA GLY A 310 5.78 -5.76 31.15
C GLY A 310 6.99 -5.58 30.25
N ASN A 311 7.12 -4.41 29.63
CA ASN A 311 8.29 -3.90 28.92
C ASN A 311 9.08 -2.97 29.85
#